data_AF-A0A645GD60-F1
#
_entry.id   AF-A0A645GD60-F1
#
_cell.length_a   1.000
_cell.length_b   1.000
_cell.length_c   1.000
_cell.angle_alpha   90.00
_cell.angle_beta   90.00
_cell.angle_gamma   90.00
#
_symmetry.space_group_name_H-M   'P 1'
#
loop_
_entity.id
_entity.type
_entity.pdbx_description
1 polymer ?
#
loop_
_entity_poly.entity_id
_entity_poly.type
_entity_poly.pdbx_seq_one_letter_code
_entity_poly.pdbx_strand_id
1 'polypeptide(L)' 'MCGYLNIGAAESLGDTAAKVKGVQSFEDMLKATVVEVTKFASDLGVKTGMTGREALEKMF' A
#
# COMPACT_ATOMS: atom_id res chain seq x y z
N MET A 1 0.92 -2.13 -3.72
CA MET A 1 1.02 -3.46 -4.37
C MET A 1 -0.34 -4.17 -4.32
N CYS A 2 -0.60 -5.14 -5.21
CA CYS A 2 -1.85 -5.92 -5.24
C CYS A 2 -1.94 -6.92 -4.07
N GLY A 3 -3.05 -7.67 -4.00
CA GLY A 3 -3.39 -8.54 -2.87
C GLY A 3 -2.43 -9.70 -2.61
N TYR A 4 -1.48 -9.96 -3.52
CA TYR A 4 -0.42 -10.94 -3.36
C TYR A 4 0.63 -10.52 -2.32
N LEU A 5 0.72 -9.23 -2.00
CA LEU A 5 1.67 -8.73 -1.01
C LEU A 5 1.38 -9.31 0.38
N ASN A 6 2.39 -9.96 0.96
CA ASN A 6 2.38 -10.30 2.38
C ASN A 6 2.91 -9.12 3.20
N ILE A 7 2.03 -8.48 3.97
CA ILE A 7 2.39 -7.30 4.78
C ILE A 7 3.33 -7.68 5.93
N GLY A 8 3.17 -8.85 6.55
CA GLY A 8 4.07 -9.30 7.61
C GLY A 8 5.51 -9.54 7.13
N ALA A 9 5.66 -10.05 5.91
CA ALA A 9 6.97 -10.19 5.28
C ALA A 9 7.61 -8.82 4.99
N ALA A 10 6.84 -7.89 4.39
CA ALA A 10 7.28 -6.52 4.13
C ALA A 10 7.69 -5.79 5.43
N GLU A 11 6.88 -5.92 6.49
CA GLU A 11 7.19 -5.40 7.83
C GLU A 11 8.52 -5.93 8.36
N SER A 12 8.74 -7.25 8.24
CA SER A 12 9.96 -7.90 8.74
C SER A 12 11.22 -7.46 8.00
N LEU A 13 11.07 -7.04 6.74
CA LEU A 13 12.17 -6.54 5.90
C LEU A 13 12.39 -5.03 6.03
N GLY A 14 11.49 -4.31 6.71
CA GLY A 14 11.58 -2.86 6.84
C GLY A 14 11.03 -2.09 5.63
N ASP A 15 10.24 -2.76 4.79
CA ASP A 15 9.73 -2.17 3.56
C ASP A 15 8.65 -1.12 3.84
N THR A 16 8.70 -0.02 3.09
CA THR A 16 7.59 0.92 3.00
C THR A 16 6.59 0.42 1.95
N ALA A 17 5.52 -0.22 2.40
CA ALA A 17 4.52 -0.82 1.52
C ALA A 17 3.07 -0.58 1.94
N ALA A 18 2.19 -0.53 0.94
CA ALA A 18 0.73 -0.50 1.06
C ALA A 18 0.10 -1.55 0.13
N LYS A 19 -0.97 -2.19 0.58
CA LYS A 19 -1.68 -3.26 -0.14
C LYS A 19 -3.07 -2.82 -0.55
N VAL A 20 -3.43 -3.12 -1.79
CA VAL A 20 -4.79 -3.01 -2.35
C VAL A 20 -5.28 -4.40 -2.78
N LYS A 21 -6.59 -4.60 -2.96
CA LYS A 21 -7.19 -5.88 -3.38
C LYS A 21 -8.12 -5.67 -4.58
N GLY A 22 -8.38 -6.74 -5.34
CA GLY A 22 -9.36 -6.75 -6.44
C GLY A 22 -8.93 -5.95 -7.68
N VAL A 23 -7.63 -5.87 -7.96
CA VAL A 23 -7.08 -5.07 -9.07
C VAL A 23 -6.49 -5.98 -10.15
N GLN A 24 -6.65 -5.60 -11.41
CA GLN A 24 -6.13 -6.36 -12.57
C GLN A 24 -5.16 -5.56 -13.43
N SER A 25 -5.13 -4.24 -13.26
CA SER A 25 -4.22 -3.33 -13.95
C SER A 25 -3.51 -2.38 -12.97
N PHE A 26 -2.47 -1.72 -13.46
CA PHE A 26 -1.80 -0.66 -12.71
C PHE A 26 -2.74 0.51 -12.41
N GLU A 27 -3.61 0.88 -13.37
CA GLU A 27 -4.59 1.95 -13.16
C GLU A 27 -5.60 1.60 -12.07
N ASP A 28 -6.06 0.34 -12.02
CA ASP A 28 -6.91 -0.14 -10.93
C ASP A 28 -6.18 -0.03 -9.59
N MET A 29 -4.89 -0.35 -9.54
CA MET A 29 -4.08 -0.23 -8.33
C MET A 29 -4.07 1.20 -7.79
N LEU A 30 -3.92 2.20 -8.67
CA LEU A 30 -3.88 3.61 -8.28
C LEU A 30 -5.23 4.12 -7.76
N LYS A 31 -6.34 3.59 -8.29
CA LYS A 31 -7.70 3.98 -7.90
C LYS A 31 -8.24 3.18 -6.70
N ALA A 32 -7.73 1.97 -6.49
CA ALA A 32 -8.18 1.08 -5.44
C ALA A 32 -7.82 1.61 -4.04
N THR A 33 -8.65 1.23 -3.08
CA THR A 33 -8.45 1.58 -1.67
C THR A 33 -7.37 0.71 -1.03
N VAL A 34 -6.46 1.35 -0.31
CA VAL A 34 -5.47 0.69 0.53
C VAL A 34 -6.16 0.02 1.71
N VAL A 35 -5.94 -1.28 1.83
CA VAL A 35 -6.57 -2.11 2.88
C VAL A 35 -5.60 -2.43 4.02
N GLU A 36 -4.30 -2.47 3.76
CA GLU A 36 -3.28 -2.75 4.76
C GLU A 36 -2.02 -1.94 4.44
N VAL A 37 -1.32 -1.50 5.47
CA VAL A 37 -0.10 -0.70 5.39
C VAL A 37 0.95 -1.26 6.34
N THR A 38 2.20 -1.07 5.97
CA THR A 38 3.36 -1.27 6.84
C THR A 38 3.46 -0.14 7.86
N LYS A 39 4.15 -0.38 8.98
CA LYS A 39 4.46 0.64 9.98
C LYS A 39 5.30 1.75 9.35
N PHE A 40 6.30 1.41 8.54
CA PHE A 40 7.17 2.38 7.85
C PHE A 40 6.37 3.29 6.89
N ALA A 41 5.42 2.73 6.14
CA ALA A 41 4.50 3.56 5.33
C ALA A 41 3.56 4.42 6.19
N SER A 42 3.13 3.90 7.34
CA SER A 42 2.29 4.65 8.28
C SER A 42 3.02 5.85 8.89
N ASP A 43 4.32 5.70 9.19
CA ASP A 43 5.18 6.77 9.70
C ASP A 43 5.36 7.90 8.65
N LEU A 44 5.27 7.58 7.35
CA LEU A 44 5.22 8.55 6.25
C LEU A 44 3.81 9.15 6.02
N GLY A 45 2.83 8.75 6.82
CA GLY A 45 1.45 9.24 6.76
C GLY A 45 0.56 8.52 5.76
N VAL A 46 0.98 7.37 5.21
CA VAL A 46 0.10 6.48 4.43
C VAL A 46 -0.89 5.80 5.37
N LYS A 47 -2.18 5.78 5.03
CA LYS A 47 -3.22 5.18 5.87
C LYS A 47 -4.13 4.27 5.05
N THR A 48 -4.71 3.28 5.72
CA THR A 48 -5.83 2.52 5.17
C THR A 48 -6.99 3.45 4.82
N GLY A 49 -7.68 3.17 3.72
CA GLY A 49 -8.73 4.05 3.20
C GLY A 49 -8.27 5.07 2.16
N MET A 50 -6.96 5.36 2.08
CA MET A 50 -6.40 6.15 0.97
C MET A 50 -6.51 5.40 -0.35
N THR A 51 -6.57 6.13 -1.45
CA THR A 51 -6.35 5.55 -2.78
C THR A 51 -4.89 5.12 -2.94
N GLY A 52 -4.63 4.15 -3.82
CA GLY A 52 -3.27 3.73 -4.14
C GLY A 52 -2.39 4.87 -4.65
N ARG A 53 -2.97 5.87 -5.33
CA ARG A 53 -2.29 7.10 -5.75
C ARG A 53 -1.85 7.94 -4.55
N GLU A 54 -2.77 8.30 -3.65
CA GLU A 54 -2.45 9.11 -2.46
C GLU A 54 -1.39 8.43 -1.58
N ALA A 55 -1.46 7.10 -1.47
CA ALA A 55 -0.47 6.33 -0.75
C ALA A 55 0.91 6.44 -1.41
N LEU A 56 0.99 6.29 -2.74
CA LEU A 56 2.25 6.36 -3.48
C LEU A 56 2.90 7.74 -3.39
N GLU A 57 2.10 8.82 -3.43
CA GLU A 57 2.57 10.20 -3.30
C GLU A 57 3.20 10.51 -1.94
N LYS A 58 2.92 9.70 -0.91
CA LYS A 58 3.46 9.84 0.44
C LYS A 58 4.66 8.94 0.72
N MET A 59 5.03 8.04 -0.20
CA MET A 59 6.13 7.09 -0.02
C MET A 59 7.50 7.63 -0.48
N PHE A 60 7.53 8.86 -0.98
CA PHE A 60 8.74 9.60 -1.42
C PHE A 60 8.83 10.92 -0.67
#